data_AF-A0A1Q7B370-F1
#
_entry.id   AF-A0A1Q7B370-F1
#
_cell.length_a   1.000
_cell.length_b   1.000
_cell.length_c   1.000
_cell.angle_alpha   90.00
_cell.angle_beta   90.00
_cell.angle_gamma   90.00
#
_symmetry.space_group_name_H-M   'P 1'
#
loop_
_entity.id
_entity.type
_entity.pdbx_description
1 polymer ?
#
loop_
_entity_poly.entity_id
_entity_poly.type
_entity_poly.pdbx_seq_one_letter_code
_entity_poly.pdbx_strand_id
1 'polypeptide(L)' 'MIVLLSTILLVLATAASAQTTFRDGAGRITGTVSTDSNGMKTFRDGSGRTTGTATRDNNGTTTFRDAGGRTTGTASTPRR' A
#
# COMPACT_ATOMS: atom_id res chain seq x y z
N MET A 1 -25.81 16.37 -42.55
CA MET A 1 -26.85 16.08 -41.53
C MET A 1 -26.62 14.64 -41.10
N ILE A 2 -26.17 14.29 -39.90
CA ILE A 2 -26.58 14.69 -38.55
C ILE A 2 -25.44 14.28 -37.58
N VAL A 3 -24.90 15.26 -36.84
CA VAL A 3 -24.24 15.25 -35.50
C VAL A 3 -23.36 14.05 -35.06
N LEU A 4 -22.05 14.25 -34.84
CA LEU A 4 -21.42 14.64 -33.56
C LEU A 4 -21.70 13.68 -32.41
N LEU A 5 -20.75 12.79 -32.10
CA LEU A 5 -20.59 12.24 -30.75
C LEU A 5 -19.08 12.15 -30.45
N SER A 6 -18.55 13.24 -29.92
CA SER A 6 -17.21 13.29 -29.32
C SER A 6 -17.19 12.33 -28.13
N THR A 7 -16.66 11.11 -28.32
CA THR A 7 -16.46 10.19 -27.21
C THR A 7 -15.33 10.74 -26.35
N ILE A 8 -15.69 11.49 -25.31
CA ILE A 8 -14.79 11.79 -24.19
C ILE A 8 -14.42 10.44 -23.57
N LEU A 9 -13.19 9.99 -23.84
CA LEU A 9 -12.58 8.88 -23.16
C LEU A 9 -12.28 9.34 -21.72
N LEU A 10 -13.19 9.05 -20.80
CA LEU A 10 -12.97 9.25 -19.38
C LEU A 10 -11.90 8.26 -18.91
N VAL A 11 -10.64 8.71 -18.86
CA VAL A 11 -9.55 7.93 -18.26
C VAL A 11 -9.77 7.89 -16.75
N LEU A 12 -10.43 6.83 -16.26
CA LEU A 12 -10.35 6.48 -14.85
C LEU A 12 -8.89 6.11 -14.57
N ALA A 13 -8.13 7.03 -14.00
CA ALA A 13 -6.82 6.71 -13.44
C ALA A 13 -7.04 5.72 -12.29
N THR A 14 -6.98 4.42 -12.60
CA THR A 14 -6.91 3.38 -11.57
C THR A 14 -5.59 3.59 -10.86
N ALA A 15 -5.61 4.23 -9.69
CA ALA A 15 -4.46 4.28 -8.82
C ALA A 15 -4.08 2.83 -8.50
N ALA A 16 -3.06 2.33 -9.17
CA ALA A 16 -2.60 0.96 -9.01
C ALA A 16 -1.98 0.85 -7.61
N SER A 17 -2.78 0.40 -6.63
CA SER A 17 -2.28 0.00 -5.32
C SER A 17 -1.32 -1.16 -5.52
N ALA A 18 -0.03 -0.95 -5.23
CA ALA A 18 0.97 -2.00 -5.34
C ALA A 18 0.78 -3.01 -4.20
N GLN A 19 0.37 -4.22 -4.53
CA GLN A 19 0.19 -5.32 -3.58
C GLN A 19 1.23 -6.42 -3.79
N THR A 20 1.90 -6.81 -2.71
CA THR A 20 2.81 -7.96 -2.63
C THR A 20 2.16 -9.05 -1.79
N THR A 21 2.23 -10.30 -2.25
CA THR A 21 1.70 -11.47 -1.53
C THR A 21 2.85 -12.37 -1.12
N PHE A 22 2.89 -12.76 0.15
CA PHE A 22 3.84 -13.73 0.68
C PHE A 22 3.21 -15.12 0.70
N ARG A 23 3.98 -16.13 0.28
CA ARG A 23 3.51 -17.51 0.19
C ARG A 23 4.49 -18.46 0.87
N ASP A 24 3.97 -19.56 1.41
CA ASP A 24 4.80 -20.65 1.93
C ASP A 24 5.31 -21.57 0.80
N GLY A 25 6.15 -22.56 1.13
CA GLY A 25 6.67 -23.54 0.18
C GLY A 25 5.61 -24.44 -0.48
N ALA A 26 4.38 -24.45 0.04
CA ALA A 26 3.23 -25.14 -0.55
C ALA A 26 2.34 -24.19 -1.38
N GLY A 27 2.70 -22.92 -1.52
CA GLY A 27 1.98 -21.91 -2.29
C GLY A 27 0.84 -21.20 -1.55
N ARG A 28 0.61 -21.50 -0.27
CA ARG A 28 -0.45 -20.86 0.53
C ARG A 28 -0.06 -19.45 0.90
N ILE A 29 -1.03 -18.54 0.93
CA ILE A 29 -0.78 -17.14 1.33
C ILE A 29 -0.53 -17.06 2.83
N THR A 30 0.62 -16.51 3.22
CA THR A 30 1.00 -16.27 4.62
C THR A 30 0.79 -14.83 5.04
N GLY A 31 0.71 -13.91 4.07
CA GLY A 31 0.41 -12.51 4.32
C GLY A 31 0.43 -11.68 3.05
N THR A 32 0.06 -10.41 3.18
CA THR A 32 0.10 -9.43 2.10
C THR A 32 0.61 -8.09 2.59
N VAL A 33 1.19 -7.32 1.68
CA VAL A 33 1.53 -5.92 1.88
C VAL A 33 0.93 -5.12 0.75
N SER A 34 0.17 -4.08 1.08
CA SER A 34 -0.37 -3.15 0.09
C SER A 34 0.20 -1.76 0.33
N THR A 35 0.52 -1.03 -0.74
CA THR A 35 0.95 0.36 -0.68
C THR A 35 -0.11 1.24 -1.34
N ASP A 36 -0.62 2.24 -0.62
CA ASP A 36 -1.57 3.21 -1.15
C ASP A 36 -0.88 4.32 -1.96
N SER A 37 -1.68 5.23 -2.52
CA SER A 37 -1.19 6.40 -3.27
C SER A 37 -0.32 7.35 -2.46
N ASN A 38 -0.41 7.29 -1.13
CA ASN A 38 0.30 8.15 -0.19
C ASN A 38 1.58 7.47 0.32
N GLY A 39 1.90 6.28 -0.19
CA GLY A 39 3.07 5.50 0.20
C GLY A 39 2.92 4.77 1.53
N MET A 40 1.73 4.77 2.14
CA MET A 40 1.44 4.02 3.36
C MET A 40 1.36 2.53 3.03
N LYS A 41 2.13 1.74 3.78
CA LYS A 41 2.15 0.29 3.67
C LYS A 41 1.26 -0.32 4.74
N THR A 42 0.37 -1.21 4.34
CA THR A 42 -0.48 -1.99 5.25
C THR A 42 -0.09 -3.46 5.16
N PHE A 43 0.27 -4.05 6.30
CA PHE A 43 0.64 -5.46 6.43
C PHE A 43 -0.57 -6.24 6.91
N ARG A 44 -0.86 -7.37 6.26
CA ARG A 44 -1.95 -8.27 6.65
C ARG A 44 -1.46 -9.71 6.75
N ASP A 45 -2.02 -10.48 7.68
CA ASP A 45 -1.79 -11.91 7.78
C ASP A 45 -2.49 -12.70 6.67
N GLY A 46 -2.27 -14.02 6.60
CA GLY A 46 -2.91 -14.91 5.64
C GLY A 46 -4.44 -15.00 5.76
N SER A 47 -5.02 -14.52 6.87
CA SER A 47 -6.48 -14.39 7.06
C SER A 47 -7.01 -13.00 6.66
N GLY A 48 -6.14 -12.09 6.21
CA GLY A 48 -6.49 -10.73 5.80
C GLY A 48 -6.56 -9.71 6.95
N ARG A 49 -6.24 -10.09 8.19
CA ARG A 49 -6.23 -9.16 9.33
C ARG A 49 -5.02 -8.26 9.25
N THR A 50 -5.21 -6.96 9.47
CA THR A 50 -4.10 -6.01 9.55
C THR A 50 -3.24 -6.33 10.77
N THR A 51 -1.94 -6.52 10.56
CA THR A 51 -0.96 -6.74 11.63
C THR A 51 -0.19 -5.47 11.97
N GLY A 52 -0.10 -4.54 11.03
CA GLY A 52 0.54 -3.24 11.24
C GLY A 52 0.55 -2.38 9.99
N THR A 53 1.12 -1.19 10.15
CA THR A 53 1.29 -0.21 9.08
C THR A 53 2.66 0.43 9.14
N ALA A 54 3.15 0.92 7.99
CA ALA A 54 4.35 1.73 7.90
C ALA A 54 4.09 2.95 7.02
N THR A 55 4.42 4.14 7.53
CA THR A 55 4.27 5.40 6.80
C THR A 55 5.61 6.11 6.78
N ARG A 56 6.03 6.56 5.59
CA ARG A 56 7.25 7.34 5.42
C ARG A 56 6.92 8.81 5.28
N ASP A 57 7.60 9.67 6.04
CA ASP A 57 7.49 11.12 5.90
C ASP A 57 8.47 11.66 4.85
N ASN A 58 8.32 12.96 4.53
CA ASN A 58 9.18 13.67 3.57
C ASN A 58 10.64 13.79 4.06
N ASN A 59 10.85 13.72 5.37
CA ASN A 59 12.17 13.71 6.00
C ASN A 59 12.87 12.35 5.86
N GLY A 60 12.18 11.33 5.33
CA GLY A 60 12.71 10.00 5.07
C GLY A 60 12.57 9.05 6.26
N THR A 61 11.94 9.48 7.35
CA THR A 61 11.64 8.67 8.52
C THR A 61 10.41 7.82 8.26
N THR A 62 10.53 6.52 8.50
CA THR A 62 9.44 5.57 8.44
C THR A 62 8.97 5.26 9.86
N THR A 63 7.68 5.44 10.13
CA THR A 63 7.05 5.08 11.40
C THR A 63 6.29 3.78 11.24
N PHE A 64 6.55 2.82 12.12
CA PHE A 64 5.84 1.54 12.18
C PHE A 64 4.82 1.57 13.31
N ARG A 65 3.61 1.09 13.01
CA ARG A 65 2.51 0.98 13.97
C ARG A 65 1.96 -0.43 13.95
N ASP A 66 1.54 -0.92 15.11
CA ASP A 66 0.81 -2.18 15.20
C ASP A 66 -0.64 -2.04 14.73
N ALA A 67 -1.38 -3.15 14.74
CA ALA A 67 -2.79 -3.22 14.36
C ALA A 67 -3.71 -2.28 15.18
N GLY A 68 -3.32 -1.91 16.40
CA GLY A 68 -4.03 -0.95 17.26
C GLY A 68 -3.63 0.50 17.01
N GLY A 69 -2.75 0.78 16.04
CA GLY A 69 -2.27 2.11 15.71
C GLY A 69 -1.17 2.65 16.61
N ARG A 70 -0.72 1.87 17.62
CA ARG A 70 0.37 2.27 18.51
C ARG A 70 1.70 2.18 17.76
N THR A 71 2.53 3.22 17.90
CA THR A 71 3.88 3.22 17.32
C THR A 71 4.73 2.16 18.01
N THR A 72 5.30 1.26 17.22
CA THR A 72 6.22 0.21 17.70
C THR A 72 7.68 0.52 17.38
N GLY A 73 7.93 1.43 16.45
CA GLY A 73 9.28 1.88 16.15
C GLY A 73 9.32 2.91 15.02
N THR A 74 10.51 3.49 14.84
CA THR A 74 10.84 4.38 13.72
C THR A 74 12.15 3.96 13.09
N ALA A 75 12.28 4.16 11.79
CA ALA A 75 13.53 3.97 11.05
C ALA A 75 13.78 5.20 10.18
N SER A 76 14.92 5.85 10.37
CA SER A 76 15.34 6.99 9.56
C SER A 76 16.64 6.61 8.85
N THR A 77 16.72 6.89 7.55
CA THR A 77 17.99 6.83 6.84
C THR A 77 18.65 8.20 6.98
N PRO A 78 19.81 8.33 7.67
CA PRO A 78 20.51 9.60 7.70
C PRO A 78 20.88 10.01 6.28
N ARG A 79 20.49 11.23 5.89
CA ARG A 79 20.94 11.83 4.63
C ARG A 79 22.41 12.22 4.84
N ARG A 80 23.32 11.51 4.19
CA ARG A 80 24.77 11.77 4.23
C ARG A 80 25.11 13.03 3.45
#